data_AF-Q087H1-F1
#
_entry.id   AF-Q087H1-F1
#
_cell.length_a   1.000
_cell.length_b   1.000
_cell.length_c   1.000
_cell.angle_alpha   90.00
_cell.angle_beta   90.00
_cell.angle_gamma   90.00
#
_symmetry.space_group_name_H-M   'P 1'
#
loop_
_entity.id
_entity.type
_entity.pdbx_description
1 polymer ?
#
loop_
_entity_poly.entity_id
_entity_poly.type
_entity_poly.pdbx_seq_one_letter_code
_entity_poly.pdbx_strand_id
1 'polypeptide(L)' 'MSDNKLILILKICISIGISLILLGIYCHNFSETIATMGVNGIIISAMCVAFGMALSLPTKMYLTFILVKREVEKTT' A
#
# COMPACT_ATOMS: atom_id res chain seq x y z
N MET A 1 -13.17 -10.88 15.31
CA MET A 1 -13.04 -10.73 13.84
C MET A 1 -12.44 -12.02 13.32
N SER A 2 -13.08 -12.74 12.39
CA SER A 2 -12.53 -14.00 11.88
C SER A 2 -11.23 -13.73 11.12
N ASP A 3 -10.16 -14.50 11.41
CA ASP A 3 -8.80 -14.30 10.85
C ASP A 3 -8.78 -14.22 9.33
N ASN A 4 -9.69 -14.95 8.68
CA ASN A 4 -9.83 -14.95 7.23
C ASN A 4 -10.24 -13.59 6.67
N LYS A 5 -11.13 -12.85 7.37
CA LYS A 5 -11.52 -11.50 6.94
C LYS A 5 -10.36 -10.52 7.09
N LEU A 6 -9.57 -10.68 8.14
CA LEU A 6 -8.45 -9.79 8.42
C LEU A 6 -7.32 -10.00 7.40
N ILE A 7 -6.99 -11.25 7.07
CA ILE A 7 -6.06 -11.60 5.98
C ILE A 7 -6.55 -11.02 4.63
N LEU A 8 -7.85 -11.10 4.35
CA LEU A 8 -8.44 -10.57 3.13
C LEU A 8 -8.32 -9.04 3.05
N ILE A 9 -8.59 -8.33 4.16
CA ILE A 9 -8.41 -6.87 4.26
C ILE A 9 -6.94 -6.49 4.07
N LEU A 10 -6.00 -7.20 4.70
CA LEU A 10 -4.57 -6.95 4.51
C LEU A 10 -4.14 -7.13 3.04
N LYS A 11 -4.64 -8.19 2.40
CA LYS A 11 -4.33 -8.47 0.99
C LYS A 11 -4.91 -7.39 0.06
N ILE A 12 -6.09 -6.87 0.36
CA ILE A 12 -6.70 -5.72 -0.33
C ILE A 12 -5.87 -4.44 -0.11
N CYS A 13 -5.43 -4.17 1.13
CA CYS A 13 -4.57 -3.01 1.41
C CYS A 13 -3.25 -3.05 0.63
N ILE A 14 -2.62 -4.22 0.50
CA ILE A 14 -1.43 -4.39 -0.35
C ILE A 14 -1.75 -4.08 -1.82
N SER A 15 -2.85 -4.63 -2.33
CA SER A 15 -3.29 -4.34 -3.71
C SER A 15 -3.51 -2.85 -3.92
N ILE A 16 -4.20 -2.17 -2.99
CA ILE A 16 -4.49 -0.74 -3.06
C ILE A 16 -3.19 0.08 -2.97
N GLY A 17 -2.25 -0.29 -2.10
CA GLY A 17 -0.95 0.37 -1.98
C GLY A 17 -0.13 0.30 -3.27
N ILE A 18 -0.12 -0.86 -3.94
CA ILE A 18 0.56 -1.04 -5.23
C ILE A 18 -0.12 -0.22 -6.34
N SER A 19 -1.46 -0.22 -6.37
CA SER A 19 -2.23 0.61 -7.31
C SER A 19 -1.93 2.09 -7.12
N LEU A 20 -1.83 2.58 -5.88
CA LEU A 20 -1.46 3.97 -5.55
C LEU A 20 -0.05 4.32 -6.00
N ILE A 21 0.93 3.41 -5.85
CA ILE A 21 2.29 3.63 -6.34
C ILE A 21 2.30 3.73 -7.88
N LEU A 22 1.63 2.81 -8.56
CA LEU A 22 1.51 2.85 -10.03
C LEU A 22 0.84 4.14 -10.50
N LEU A 23 -0.23 4.56 -9.84
CA LEU A 23 -0.96 5.79 -10.17
C LEU A 23 -0.12 7.04 -9.89
N GLY A 24 0.67 7.05 -8.80
CA GLY A 24 1.62 8.12 -8.50
C GLY A 24 2.73 8.25 -9.55
N ILE A 25 3.30 7.12 -10.00
CA ILE A 25 4.30 7.09 -11.09
C ILE A 25 3.66 7.52 -12.42
N TYR A 26 2.43 7.07 -12.69
CA TYR A 26 1.71 7.44 -13.91
C TYR A 26 1.40 8.94 -13.96
N CYS A 27 0.94 9.52 -12.85
CA CYS A 27 0.80 10.97 -12.69
C CYS A 27 2.13 11.69 -12.88
N HIS A 28 3.23 11.17 -12.33
CA HIS A 28 4.55 11.76 -12.52
C HIS A 28 5.03 11.71 -13.98
N ASN A 29 4.67 10.66 -14.72
CA ASN A 29 5.08 10.46 -16.11
C ASN A 29 4.21 11.23 -17.13
N PHE A 30 2.95 11.57 -16.77
CA PHE A 30 2.06 12.47 -17.54
C PHE A 30 2.52 13.93 -17.39
N SER A 31 3.74 14.20 -17.86
CA SER A 31 4.50 15.43 -17.70
C SER A 31 3.89 16.65 -18.39
N GLU A 32 3.01 16.49 -19.38
CA GLU A 32 2.39 17.65 -20.07
C GLU A 32 1.31 18.33 -19.23
N THR A 33 0.52 17.57 -18.46
CA THR A 33 -0.49 18.10 -17.53
C THR A 33 0.08 18.56 -16.19
N ILE A 34 1.25 18.03 -15.79
CA ILE A 34 1.94 18.47 -14.56
C ILE A 34 2.79 19.71 -14.81
N ALA A 35 3.35 19.88 -16.01
CA ALA A 35 4.06 21.11 -16.38
C ALA A 35 3.16 22.37 -16.30
N THR A 36 1.85 22.24 -16.55
CA THR A 36 0.88 23.35 -16.40
C THR A 36 0.44 23.59 -14.94
N MET A 37 0.58 22.60 -14.05
CA MET A 37 0.25 22.69 -12.62
C MET A 37 1.46 22.97 -11.71
N GLY A 38 2.69 22.82 -12.21
CA GLY A 38 3.93 23.08 -11.48
C GLY A 38 4.09 22.23 -10.21
N VAL A 39 4.53 22.88 -9.12
CA VAL A 39 4.90 22.24 -7.85
C VAL A 39 3.79 21.37 -7.24
N ASN A 40 2.51 21.72 -7.46
CA ASN A 40 1.38 20.96 -6.94
C ASN A 40 1.31 19.53 -7.47
N GLY A 41 1.66 19.31 -8.75
CA GLY A 41 1.66 17.97 -9.33
C GLY A 41 2.76 17.08 -8.76
N ILE A 42 3.93 17.66 -8.48
CA ILE A 42 5.04 16.96 -7.81
C ILE A 42 4.62 16.54 -6.41
N ILE A 43 4.01 17.44 -5.62
CA ILE A 43 3.53 17.16 -4.26
C ILE A 43 2.50 16.03 -4.26
N ILE A 44 1.53 16.06 -5.18
CA ILE A 44 0.50 15.02 -5.29
C ILE A 44 1.13 13.67 -5.63
N SER A 45 2.05 13.62 -6.60
CA SER A 45 2.73 12.37 -6.96
C SER A 45 3.58 11.82 -5.80
N ALA A 46 4.32 12.69 -5.10
CA ALA A 46 5.15 12.32 -3.96
C ALA A 46 4.31 11.79 -2.78
N MET A 47 3.18 12.44 -2.48
CA MET A 47 2.26 11.95 -1.44
C MET A 47 1.65 10.61 -1.83
N CYS A 48 1.26 10.40 -3.09
CA CYS A 48 0.67 9.15 -3.55
C CYS A 48 1.65 7.97 -3.37
N VAL A 49 2.92 8.16 -3.73
CA VAL A 49 3.98 7.16 -3.54
C VAL A 49 4.31 6.94 -2.06
N ALA A 50 4.45 8.02 -1.28
CA ALA A 50 4.72 7.93 0.16
C ALA A 50 3.60 7.18 0.90
N PHE A 51 2.34 7.45 0.56
CA PHE A 51 1.19 6.75 1.14
C PHE A 51 1.16 5.27 0.73
N GLY A 52 1.45 4.97 -0.54
CA GLY A 52 1.53 3.58 -1.03
C GLY A 52 2.64 2.77 -0.33
N MET A 53 3.80 3.38 -0.06
CA MET A 53 4.87 2.75 0.72
C MET A 53 4.49 2.59 2.20
N ALA A 54 3.92 3.64 2.81
CA ALA A 54 3.49 3.63 4.20
C ALA A 54 2.40 2.58 4.47
N LEU A 55 1.52 2.30 3.50
CA LEU A 55 0.49 1.27 3.63
C LEU A 55 1.07 -0.14 3.42
N SER A 56 2.11 -0.31 2.60
CA SER A 56 2.66 -1.62 2.25
C SER A 56 3.53 -2.25 3.35
N LEU A 57 4.26 -1.42 4.11
CA LEU A 57 5.19 -1.83 5.17
C LEU A 57 4.52 -2.48 6.40
N PRO A 58 3.57 -1.82 7.11
CA PRO A 58 2.93 -2.38 8.30
C PRO A 58 2.02 -3.56 7.94
N THR A 59 1.42 -3.54 6.74
CA THR A 59 0.52 -4.61 6.27
C THR A 59 1.27 -5.93 6.05
N LYS A 60 2.50 -5.88 5.53
CA LYS A 60 3.36 -7.07 5.37
C LYS A 60 3.82 -7.62 6.71
N MET A 61 4.23 -6.76 7.64
CA MET A 61 4.71 -7.18 8.97
C MET A 61 3.60 -7.79 9.82
N TYR A 62 2.38 -7.24 9.73
CA TYR A 62 1.22 -7.75 10.44
C TYR A 62 0.74 -9.12 9.94
N LEU A 63 0.83 -9.37 8.62
CA LEU A 63 0.51 -10.70 8.06
C LEU A 63 1.47 -11.77 8.59
N THR A 64 2.76 -11.47 8.68
CA THR A 64 3.77 -12.37 9.26
C THR A 64 3.46 -12.66 10.72
N PHE A 65 3.13 -11.65 11.52
CA PHE A 65 2.76 -11.82 12.92
C PHE A 65 1.55 -12.76 13.08
N ILE A 66 0.52 -12.60 12.25
CA ILE A 66 -0.65 -13.47 12.25
C ILE A 66 -0.32 -14.91 11.84
N LEU A 67 0.51 -15.09 10.81
CA LEU A 67 0.91 -16.42 10.36
C LEU A 67 1.70 -17.16 11.46
N VAL A 68 2.65 -16.48 12.10
CA VAL A 68 3.42 -17.03 13.23
C VAL A 68 2.48 -17.40 14.39
N LYS A 69 1.53 -16.53 14.75
CA LYS A 69 0.51 -16.82 15.78
C LYS A 69 -0.29 -18.09 15.47
N ARG A 70 -0.72 -18.26 14.22
CA ARG A 70 -1.49 -19.46 13.78
C ARG A 70 -0.66 -20.74 13.77
N GLU A 71 0.63 -20.66 13.48
CA GLU A 71 1.53 -21.83 13.55
C GLU A 71 1.78 -22.27 15.00
N VAL A 72 1.91 -21.32 15.94
CA VAL A 72 2.04 -21.63 17.37
C VAL A 72 0.77 -22.29 17.92
N GLU A 73 -0.41 -21.78 17.58
CA GLU A 73 -1.70 -22.36 18.04
C GLU A 73 -2.00 -23.74 17.47
N LYS A 74 -1.45 -24.12 16.31
CA LYS A 74 -1.59 -25.48 15.77
C LYS A 74 -0.64 -26.49 16.41
N THR A 75 0.42 -26.03 17.05
CA THR A 75 1.50 -26.88 17.58
C THR A 75 1.29 -27.22 19.08
N THR A 76 0.31 -26.60 19.73
CA THR A 76 -0.10 -26.88 21.13
C THR A 76 -1.45 -27.56 21.15
#